data_AF-A0AAT9S4Z8-F1
#
_entry.id   AF-A0AAT9S4Z8-F1
#
_cell.length_a   1.000
_cell.length_b   1.000
_cell.length_c   1.000
_cell.angle_alpha   90.00
_cell.angle_beta   90.00
_cell.angle_gamma   90.00
#
_symmetry.space_group_name_H-M   'P 1'
#
loop_
_entity.id
_entity.type
_entity.pdbx_description
1 polymer ?
#
loop_
_entity_poly.entity_id
_entity_poly.type
_entity_poly.pdbx_seq_one_letter_code
_entity_poly.pdbx_strand_id
1 'polypeptide(L)'
;MDRLPEGKRSDTWLTYGEQKHHVHLSHAFTTLGETRLAHVSQERALELSAPTSTMTRTLLNIDAAACAHHDGDSEEACRPTVSALTALPDGYRAGLVRRRALDLYEAIPTEHHRERAVRELRNVLAA
;
A
#
# COMPACT_ATOMS: atom_id res chain seq x y z
N MET A 1 -22.48 -11.37 -21.96
CA MET A 1 -21.96 -9.99 -21.91
C MET A 1 -20.46 -10.08 -21.97
N ASP A 2 -19.81 -9.41 -22.92
CA ASP A 2 -18.36 -9.37 -22.98
C ASP A 2 -17.80 -8.47 -21.88
N ARG A 3 -16.72 -8.93 -21.23
CA ARG A 3 -16.07 -8.20 -20.14
C ARG A 3 -15.24 -7.07 -20.74
N LEU A 4 -15.34 -5.85 -20.18
CA LEU A 4 -14.54 -4.71 -20.64
C LEU A 4 -13.04 -5.03 -20.62
N PRO A 5 -12.23 -4.44 -21.51
CA PRO A 5 -10.77 -4.48 -21.42
C PRO A 5 -10.27 -3.95 -20.08
N GLU A 6 -9.19 -4.50 -19.54
CA GLU A 6 -8.71 -4.20 -18.19
C GLU A 6 -8.49 -2.70 -17.93
N GLY A 7 -7.85 -1.99 -18.88
CA GLY A 7 -7.61 -0.55 -18.79
C GLY A 7 -8.86 0.33 -18.88
N LYS A 8 -10.04 -0.26 -19.06
CA LYS A 8 -11.34 0.42 -19.08
C LYS A 8 -12.25 -0.01 -17.91
N ARG A 9 -11.81 -0.95 -17.09
CA ARG A 9 -12.55 -1.36 -15.88
C ARG A 9 -12.39 -0.27 -14.82
N SER A 10 -13.38 -0.13 -13.94
CA SER A 10 -13.36 0.73 -12.76
C SER A 10 -14.05 0.01 -11.62
N ASP A 11 -13.81 0.46 -10.38
CA ASP A 11 -14.49 -0.09 -9.22
C ASP A 11 -16.00 0.13 -9.37
N THR A 12 -16.78 -0.92 -9.09
CA THR A 12 -18.24 -0.87 -9.22
C THR A 12 -18.86 -0.57 -7.87
N TRP A 13 -19.99 0.15 -7.86
CA TRP A 13 -20.74 0.42 -6.62
C TRP A 13 -21.10 -0.85 -5.84
N LEU A 14 -21.41 -1.95 -6.53
CA LEU A 14 -21.85 -3.20 -5.91
C LEU A 14 -20.72 -3.91 -5.14
N THR A 15 -19.48 -3.87 -5.64
CA THR A 15 -18.32 -4.44 -4.95
C THR A 15 -17.65 -3.45 -4.00
N TYR A 16 -18.03 -2.17 -4.07
CA TYR A 16 -17.39 -1.08 -3.33
C TYR A 16 -17.43 -1.29 -1.80
N GLY A 17 -18.54 -1.78 -1.25
CA GLY A 17 -18.68 -1.97 0.20
C GLY A 17 -17.70 -3.01 0.75
N GLU A 18 -17.69 -4.21 0.16
CA GLU A 18 -16.77 -5.29 0.56
C GLU A 18 -15.31 -4.90 0.29
N GLN A 19 -15.03 -4.30 -0.87
CA GLN A 19 -13.69 -3.83 -1.20
C GLN A 19 -13.18 -2.84 -0.14
N LYS A 20 -13.94 -1.79 0.19
CA LYS A 20 -13.52 -0.79 1.18
C LYS A 20 -13.40 -1.37 2.57
N HIS A 21 -14.28 -2.32 2.93
CA HIS A 21 -14.15 -3.04 4.19
C HIS A 21 -12.78 -3.73 4.29
N HIS A 22 -12.36 -4.45 3.25
CA HIS A 22 -11.05 -5.12 3.24
C HIS A 22 -9.87 -4.14 3.15
N VAL A 23 -9.99 -3.00 2.48
CA VAL A 23 -8.96 -1.94 2.51
C VAL A 23 -8.76 -1.37 3.92
N HIS A 24 -9.83 -1.23 4.69
CA HIS A 24 -9.75 -0.79 6.08
C HIS A 24 -9.21 -1.87 7.01
N LEU A 25 -9.64 -3.13 6.84
CA LEU A 25 -9.11 -4.25 7.61
C LEU A 25 -7.62 -4.49 7.34
N SER A 26 -7.17 -4.40 6.09
CA SER A 26 -5.75 -4.45 5.71
C SER A 26 -4.94 -3.50 6.59
N HIS A 27 -5.33 -2.24 6.60
CA HIS A 27 -4.63 -1.23 7.38
C HIS A 27 -4.68 -1.48 8.89
N ALA A 28 -5.86 -1.83 9.41
CA ALA A 28 -6.03 -2.10 10.84
C ALA A 28 -5.14 -3.26 11.31
N PHE A 29 -5.12 -4.37 10.56
CA PHE A 29 -4.29 -5.52 10.89
C PHE A 29 -2.80 -5.22 10.71
N THR A 30 -2.40 -4.51 9.66
CA THR A 30 -1.01 -4.06 9.48
C THR A 30 -0.56 -3.23 10.69
N THR A 31 -1.35 -2.24 11.12
CA THR A 31 -1.01 -1.41 12.30
C THR A 31 -0.90 -2.20 13.59
N LEU A 32 -1.67 -3.30 13.73
CA LEU A 32 -1.62 -4.19 14.88
C LEU A 32 -0.50 -5.24 14.80
N GLY A 33 0.25 -5.32 13.69
CA GLY A 33 1.23 -6.38 13.45
C GLY A 33 0.62 -7.75 13.14
N GLU A 34 -0.69 -7.82 12.88
CA GLU A 34 -1.41 -9.04 12.53
C GLU A 34 -1.24 -9.36 11.03
N THR A 35 0.01 -9.55 10.60
CA THR A 35 0.41 -9.58 9.17
C THR A 35 -0.35 -10.63 8.35
N ARG A 36 -0.59 -11.81 8.92
CA ARG A 36 -1.39 -12.86 8.28
C ARG A 36 -2.83 -12.42 7.98
N LEU A 37 -3.48 -11.72 8.92
CA LEU A 37 -4.85 -11.22 8.71
C LEU A 37 -4.89 -10.03 7.75
N ALA A 38 -3.83 -9.21 7.77
CA ALA A 38 -3.65 -8.12 6.82
C ALA A 38 -3.56 -8.67 5.39
N HIS A 39 -2.72 -9.67 5.13
CA HIS A 39 -2.57 -10.27 3.80
C HIS A 39 -3.87 -10.86 3.24
N VAL A 40 -4.65 -11.58 4.05
CA VAL A 40 -5.98 -12.08 3.63
C VAL A 40 -6.88 -10.92 3.19
N SER A 41 -6.86 -9.80 3.93
CA SER A 41 -7.64 -8.62 3.56
C SER A 41 -7.11 -7.92 2.32
N GLN A 42 -5.79 -7.85 2.14
CA GLN A 42 -5.15 -7.25 0.97
C GLN A 42 -5.50 -8.01 -0.30
N GLU A 43 -5.38 -9.34 -0.29
CA GLU A 43 -5.74 -10.20 -1.41
C GLU A 43 -7.20 -10.00 -1.81
N ARG A 44 -8.11 -10.04 -0.84
CA ARG A 44 -9.53 -9.84 -1.11
C ARG A 44 -9.85 -8.45 -1.66
N ALA A 45 -9.21 -7.40 -1.12
CA ALA A 45 -9.35 -6.06 -1.66
C ALA A 45 -8.81 -5.94 -3.10
N LEU A 46 -7.69 -6.60 -3.42
CA LEU A 46 -7.10 -6.60 -4.76
C LEU A 46 -7.97 -7.34 -5.79
N GLU A 47 -8.58 -8.46 -5.41
CA GLU A 47 -9.54 -9.21 -6.24
C GLU A 47 -10.75 -8.35 -6.63
N LEU A 48 -11.24 -7.55 -5.69
CA LEU A 48 -12.43 -6.70 -5.85
C LEU A 48 -12.13 -5.35 -6.50
N SER A 49 -10.85 -4.96 -6.58
CA SER A 49 -10.41 -3.68 -7.14
C SER A 49 -10.09 -3.79 -8.63
N ALA A 50 -10.58 -2.85 -9.42
CA ALA A 50 -10.19 -2.75 -10.83
C ALA A 50 -8.67 -2.52 -10.95
N PRO A 51 -8.03 -3.00 -12.04
CA PRO A 51 -6.61 -2.71 -12.32
C PRO A 51 -6.28 -1.21 -12.34
N THR A 52 -7.27 -0.40 -12.70
CA THR A 52 -7.20 1.08 -12.76
C THR A 52 -7.44 1.77 -11.42
N SER A 53 -7.74 1.05 -10.34
CA SER A 53 -7.96 1.62 -9.00
C SER A 53 -6.63 1.98 -8.34
N THR A 54 -5.94 2.97 -8.93
CA THR A 54 -4.57 3.36 -8.61
C THR A 54 -4.39 3.63 -7.11
N MET A 55 -5.24 4.45 -6.51
CA MET A 55 -5.14 4.78 -5.08
C MET A 55 -5.29 3.54 -4.20
N THR A 56 -6.31 2.72 -4.43
CA THR A 56 -6.57 1.52 -3.62
C THR A 56 -5.39 0.55 -3.70
N ARG A 57 -4.90 0.28 -4.91
CA ARG A 57 -3.76 -0.63 -5.12
C ARG A 57 -2.48 -0.10 -4.48
N THR A 58 -2.22 1.22 -4.54
CA THR A 58 -1.07 1.80 -3.84
C THR A 58 -1.18 1.67 -2.33
N LEU A 59 -2.35 1.92 -1.74
CA LEU A 59 -2.55 1.75 -0.29
C LEU A 59 -2.28 0.31 0.16
N LEU A 60 -2.76 -0.68 -0.59
CA LEU A 60 -2.55 -2.09 -0.29
C LEU A 60 -1.07 -2.50 -0.44
N ASN A 61 -0.36 -1.94 -1.42
CA ASN A 61 1.09 -2.18 -1.57
C ASN A 61 1.91 -1.60 -0.40
N ILE A 62 1.52 -0.43 0.12
CA ILE A 62 2.17 0.16 1.29
C ILE A 62 1.87 -0.68 2.54
N ASP A 63 0.64 -1.13 2.71
CA ASP A 63 0.27 -2.02 3.83
C ASP A 63 1.06 -3.35 3.77
N ALA A 64 1.22 -3.93 2.58
CA ALA A 64 2.02 -5.15 2.39
C ALA A 64 3.51 -4.94 2.71
N ALA A 65 4.07 -3.78 2.33
CA ALA A 65 5.42 -3.40 2.71
C ALA A 65 5.58 -3.26 4.23
N ALA A 66 4.59 -2.66 4.91
CA ALA A 66 4.61 -2.58 6.36
C ALA A 66 4.46 -3.95 7.03
N CYS A 67 3.73 -4.89 6.45
CA CYS A 67 3.73 -6.29 6.90
C CYS A 67 5.13 -6.92 6.79
N ALA A 68 5.83 -6.74 5.66
CA ALA A 68 7.20 -7.24 5.50
C ALA A 68 8.15 -6.67 6.57
N HIS A 69 8.00 -5.38 6.91
CA HIS A 69 8.73 -4.77 8.01
C HIS A 69 8.40 -5.42 9.36
N HIS A 70 7.12 -5.65 9.67
CA HIS A 70 6.70 -6.35 10.90
C HIS A 70 7.25 -7.78 10.99
N ASP A 71 7.39 -8.46 9.85
CA ASP A 71 7.94 -9.80 9.77
C ASP A 71 9.49 -9.83 9.77
N GLY A 72 10.15 -8.66 9.85
CA GLY A 72 11.60 -8.52 10.03
C GLY A 72 12.39 -8.10 8.78
N ASP A 73 11.73 -7.90 7.64
CA ASP A 73 12.39 -7.49 6.39
C ASP A 73 12.18 -6.01 6.07
N SER A 74 12.98 -5.17 6.71
CA SER A 74 12.90 -3.70 6.56
C SER A 74 13.40 -3.19 5.20
N GLU A 75 14.32 -3.90 4.55
CA GLU A 75 14.86 -3.50 3.24
C GLU A 75 13.89 -3.87 2.10
N GLU A 76 13.23 -5.02 2.19
CA GLU A 76 12.18 -5.44 1.26
C GLU A 76 10.92 -4.58 1.39
N ALA A 77 10.66 -3.97 2.55
CA ALA A 77 9.53 -3.04 2.74
C ALA A 77 9.68 -1.70 1.98
N CYS A 78 10.89 -1.14 1.90
CA CYS A 78 11.08 0.21 1.37
C CYS A 78 11.02 0.28 -0.15
N ARG A 79 11.56 -0.72 -0.86
CA ARG A 79 11.66 -0.71 -2.34
C ARG A 79 10.28 -0.68 -3.04
N PRO A 80 9.30 -1.54 -2.68
CA PRO A 80 7.96 -1.50 -3.25
C PRO A 80 7.24 -0.19 -2.96
N THR A 81 7.43 0.37 -1.75
CA THR A 81 6.83 1.64 -1.36
C THR A 81 7.34 2.80 -2.20
N VAL A 82 8.67 2.90 -2.41
CA VAL A 82 9.27 3.91 -3.29
C VAL A 82 8.73 3.81 -4.71
N SER A 83 8.67 2.60 -5.27
CA SER A 83 8.12 2.34 -6.60
C SER A 83 6.66 2.78 -6.69
N ALA A 84 5.84 2.45 -5.69
CA ALA A 84 4.44 2.82 -5.66
C ALA A 84 4.23 4.34 -5.58
N LEU A 85 4.99 5.05 -4.75
CA LEU A 85 4.89 6.50 -4.59
C LEU A 85 5.35 7.25 -5.85
N THR A 86 6.42 6.79 -6.49
CA THR A 86 6.95 7.43 -7.71
C THR A 86 6.04 7.22 -8.92
N ALA A 87 5.37 6.07 -9.02
CA ALA A 87 4.42 5.77 -10.08
C ALA A 87 3.06 6.49 -9.93
N LEU A 88 2.75 7.03 -8.74
CA LEU A 88 1.48 7.73 -8.51
C LEU A 88 1.42 9.07 -9.26
N PRO A 89 0.26 9.42 -9.85
CA PRO A 89 -0.02 10.79 -10.26
C PRO A 89 0.02 11.75 -9.07
N ASP A 90 0.45 13.00 -9.30
CA ASP A 90 0.65 14.01 -8.23
C ASP A 90 -0.55 14.18 -7.31
N GLY A 91 -1.76 14.16 -7.85
CA GLY A 91 -3.00 14.29 -7.08
C GLY A 91 -3.23 13.20 -6.03
N TYR A 92 -2.56 12.04 -6.16
CA TYR A 92 -2.65 10.92 -5.21
C TYR A 92 -1.45 10.83 -4.26
N ARG A 93 -0.38 11.61 -4.48
CA ARG A 93 0.83 11.55 -3.65
C ARG A 93 0.66 12.20 -2.27
N ALA A 94 -0.39 12.99 -2.06
CA ALA A 94 -0.70 13.64 -0.80
C ALA A 94 -1.72 12.86 0.05
N GLY A 95 -2.02 13.38 1.25
CA GLY A 95 -3.07 12.85 2.11
C GLY A 95 -2.78 11.43 2.60
N LEU A 96 -3.75 10.53 2.44
CA LEU A 96 -3.74 9.19 3.04
C LEU A 96 -2.55 8.33 2.57
N VAL A 97 -2.20 8.38 1.28
CA VAL A 97 -1.06 7.63 0.76
C VAL A 97 0.23 8.07 1.44
N ARG A 98 0.48 9.39 1.48
CA ARG A 98 1.67 9.95 2.15
C ARG A 98 1.70 9.58 3.62
N ARG A 99 0.55 9.63 4.30
CA ARG A 99 0.46 9.29 5.71
C ARG A 99 0.91 7.85 5.98
N ARG A 100 0.40 6.87 5.22
CA ARG A 100 0.79 5.46 5.42
C ARG A 100 2.26 5.20 5.11
N ALA A 101 2.79 5.82 4.06
CA ALA A 101 4.21 5.71 3.74
C ALA A 101 5.10 6.34 4.82
N LEU A 102 4.64 7.43 5.44
CA LEU A 102 5.33 8.05 6.58
C LEU A 102 5.26 7.15 7.83
N ASP A 103 4.10 6.57 8.13
CA ASP A 103 3.94 5.64 9.25
C ASP A 103 4.90 4.43 9.12
N LEU A 104 5.07 3.89 7.90
CA LEU A 104 6.09 2.86 7.62
C LEU A 104 7.52 3.38 7.90
N TYR A 105 7.87 4.56 7.37
CA TYR A 105 9.22 5.12 7.59
C TYR A 105 9.52 5.36 9.07
N GLU A 106 8.53 5.83 9.85
CA GLU A 106 8.66 6.08 11.28
C GLU A 106 8.77 4.79 12.11
N ALA A 107 8.20 3.67 11.64
CA ALA A 107 8.30 2.37 12.30
C ALA A 107 9.70 1.73 12.15
N ILE A 108 10.44 2.05 11.09
CA ILE A 108 11.76 1.47 10.82
C ILE A 108 12.78 1.91 11.88
N PRO A 109 13.46 0.97 12.58
CA PRO A 109 14.50 1.28 13.55
C PRO A 109 15.62 2.15 12.98
N THR A 110 16.08 3.13 13.77
CA THR A 110 17.08 4.13 13.32
C THR A 110 18.40 3.54 12.80
N GLU A 111 18.77 2.33 13.23
CA GLU A 111 19.92 1.57 12.72
C GLU A 111 19.81 1.26 11.22
N HIS A 112 18.60 0.99 10.72
CA HIS A 112 18.34 0.70 9.31
C HIS A 112 18.25 1.98 8.45
N HIS A 113 18.21 3.19 9.03
CA HIS A 113 18.08 4.44 8.26
C HIS A 113 19.28 4.77 7.39
N ARG A 114 20.40 4.08 7.58
CA ARG A 114 21.60 4.18 6.71
C ARG A 114 21.50 3.33 5.46
N GLU A 115 20.58 2.37 5.43
CA GLU A 115 20.35 1.52 4.27
C GLU A 115 19.89 2.34 3.08
N ARG A 116 20.17 1.85 1.88
CA ARG A 116 19.87 2.59 0.65
C ARG A 116 18.35 2.75 0.47
N ALA A 117 17.59 1.68 0.65
CA ALA A 117 16.15 1.69 0.43
C ALA A 117 15.42 2.65 1.38
N VAL A 118 15.83 2.71 2.66
CA VAL A 118 15.23 3.62 3.65
C VAL A 118 15.54 5.09 3.33
N ARG A 119 16.75 5.40 2.86
CA ARG A 119 17.12 6.76 2.41
C ARG A 119 16.34 7.19 1.18
N GLU A 120 16.14 6.28 0.23
CA GLU A 120 15.33 6.54 -0.96
C GLU A 120 13.87 6.85 -0.57
N LEU A 121 13.28 6.07 0.34
CA LEU A 121 11.95 6.34 0.88
C LEU A 121 11.86 7.73 1.53
N ARG A 122 12.83 8.08 2.38
CA ARG A 122 12.91 9.42 3.00
C ARG A 122 12.93 10.54 1.97
N ASN A 123 13.71 10.39 0.90
CA ASN A 123 13.83 11.40 -0.14
C ASN A 123 12.51 11.60 -0.90
N VAL A 124 11.80 10.50 -1.21
CA VAL A 124 10.47 10.57 -1.85
C VAL A 124 9.44 11.23 -0.95
N LEU A 125 9.49 10.99 0.37
CA LEU A 125 8.59 11.61 1.34
C LEU A 125 8.85 13.11 1.56
N ALA A 126 10.07 13.57 1.27
CA ALA A 126 10.48 14.97 1.42
C ALA A 126 10.26 15.84 0.17
N ALA A 127 9.97 15.21 -0.97
CA ALA A 127 9.61 15.88 -2.23
C ALA A 127 8.15 16.35 -2.21
#